data_AF-A0A931XK20-F1
#
_entry.id   AF-A0A931XK20-F1
#
_cell.length_a   1.000
_cell.length_b   1.000
_cell.length_c   1.000
_cell.angle_alpha   90.00
_cell.angle_beta   90.00
_cell.angle_gamma   90.00
#
_symmetry.space_group_name_H-M   'P 1'
#
loop_
_entity.id
_entity.type
_entity.pdbx_description
1 polymer ?
#
loop_
_entity_poly.entity_id
_entity_poly.type
_entity_poly.pdbx_seq_one_letter_code
_entity_poly.pdbx_strand_id
1 'polypeptide(L)'
;AEPMGHRLTDTGSKNGTLVNGMRILDGYLNQGAHIEIGSTTIRYLPSDEQVEIALHRDTRFGELLFATLESSNVNPMVETTTLLMARRAYSVSARTLQVLDEMLSGATNLRR
;
A
#
# COMPACT_ATOMS: atom_id res chain seq x y z
N ALA A 1 4.51 44.15 -10.24
CA ALA A 1 5.42 43.01 -10.42
C ALA A 1 4.59 41.76 -10.23
N GLU A 2 4.41 40.96 -11.28
CA GLU A 2 3.60 39.73 -11.22
C GLU A 2 4.13 38.82 -10.12
N PRO A 3 3.27 38.15 -9.33
CA PRO A 3 3.73 37.22 -8.31
C PRO A 3 4.46 36.09 -9.04
N MET A 4 5.79 36.07 -8.95
CA MET A 4 6.64 35.12 -9.65
C MET A 4 6.42 33.72 -9.07
N GLY A 5 5.37 33.02 -9.51
CA GLY A 5 5.10 31.60 -9.29
C GLY A 5 5.47 31.01 -7.91
N HIS A 6 5.88 29.75 -7.90
CA HIS A 6 6.54 29.13 -6.76
C HIS A 6 8.01 28.88 -7.10
N ARG A 7 8.90 29.15 -6.14
CA ARG A 7 10.34 28.96 -6.28
C ARG A 7 10.72 27.57 -5.77
N LEU A 8 11.43 26.82 -6.61
CA LEU A 8 12.03 25.54 -6.24
C LEU A 8 13.54 25.74 -6.06
N THR A 9 14.06 25.29 -4.92
CA THR A 9 15.47 25.36 -4.58
C THR A 9 15.93 23.96 -4.17
N ASP A 10 17.01 23.47 -4.77
CA ASP A 10 17.64 22.21 -4.39
C ASP A 10 18.53 22.44 -3.15
N THR A 11 18.23 21.75 -2.05
CA THR A 11 18.94 21.90 -0.76
C THR A 11 20.12 20.93 -0.60
N GLY A 12 20.55 20.29 -1.69
CA GLY A 12 21.70 19.37 -1.68
C GLY A 12 21.32 17.93 -2.01
N SER A 13 20.35 17.73 -2.90
CA SER A 13 19.96 16.39 -3.36
C SER A 13 21.16 15.65 -3.97
N LYS A 14 21.43 14.42 -3.50
CA LYS A 14 22.55 13.59 -4.01
C LYS A 14 22.50 13.37 -5.53
N ASN A 15 21.30 13.21 -6.09
CA ASN A 15 21.08 12.99 -7.52
C ASN A 15 20.73 14.29 -8.28
N GLY A 16 20.63 15.43 -7.57
CA GLY A 16 20.12 16.70 -8.09
C GLY A 16 18.60 16.71 -8.28
N THR A 17 18.06 17.91 -8.50
CA THR A 17 16.66 18.13 -8.89
C THR A 17 16.61 18.55 -10.36
N LEU A 18 15.76 17.90 -11.16
CA LEU A 18 15.52 18.30 -12.54
C LEU A 18 14.11 18.88 -12.67
N VAL A 19 13.96 19.87 -13.55
CA VAL A 19 12.67 20.43 -13.96
C VAL A 19 12.58 20.37 -15.48
N ASN A 20 11.59 19.64 -16.00
CA ASN A 20 11.41 19.38 -17.44
C ASN A 20 12.70 18.86 -18.11
N GLY A 21 13.42 17.96 -17.43
CA GLY A 21 14.69 17.41 -17.89
C GLY A 21 15.93 18.32 -17.72
N MET A 22 15.78 19.55 -17.22
CA MET A 22 16.92 20.43 -16.92
C MET A 22 17.27 20.39 -15.44
N ARG A 23 18.54 20.15 -15.10
CA ARG A 23 19.00 20.23 -13.70
C ARG A 23 19.00 21.68 -13.23
N ILE A 24 18.34 21.94 -12.11
CA ILE A 24 18.29 23.27 -11.50
C ILE A 24 18.83 23.25 -10.08
N LEU A 25 19.40 24.37 -9.64
CA LEU A 25 19.73 24.61 -8.24
C LEU A 25 18.69 25.55 -7.60
N ASP A 26 18.18 26.48 -8.39
CA ASP A 26 17.19 27.45 -7.97
C ASP A 26 16.44 27.99 -9.19
N GLY A 27 15.11 28.11 -9.10
CA GLY A 27 14.30 28.62 -10.21
C GLY A 27 12.81 28.67 -9.90
N TYR A 28 12.07 29.44 -10.71
CA TYR A 28 10.61 29.51 -10.62
C TYR A 28 9.96 28.40 -11.45
N LEU A 29 8.91 27.80 -10.89
CA LEU A 29 8.13 26.76 -11.54
C LEU A 29 6.98 27.36 -12.36
N ASN A 30 6.85 26.85 -13.59
CA ASN A 30 5.70 27.11 -14.45
C ASN A 30 4.61 26.07 -14.20
N GLN A 31 3.35 26.44 -14.38
CA GLN A 31 2.23 25.49 -14.27
C GLN A 31 2.45 24.28 -15.19
N GLY A 32 2.25 23.08 -14.66
CA GLY A 32 2.45 21.82 -15.38
C GLY A 32 3.91 21.34 -15.44
N ALA A 33 4.86 22.01 -14.78
CA ALA A 33 6.25 21.59 -14.75
C ALA A 33 6.43 20.19 -14.13
N HIS A 34 7.33 19.39 -14.70
CA HIS A 34 7.69 18.07 -14.19
C HIS A 34 8.99 18.19 -13.39
N ILE A 35 8.94 17.91 -12.11
CA ILE A 35 10.07 17.91 -11.19
C ILE A 35 10.51 16.45 -11.03
N GLU A 36 11.75 16.14 -11.36
CA GLU A 36 12.31 14.80 -11.22
C GLU A 36 13.33 14.78 -10.07
N ILE A 37 13.16 13.81 -9.18
CA ILE A 37 14.03 13.56 -8.04
C ILE A 37 14.34 12.06 -8.03
N GLY A 38 15.53 11.68 -8.48
CA GLY A 38 15.89 10.27 -8.66
C GLY A 38 14.97 9.61 -9.70
N SER A 39 14.23 8.57 -9.29
CA SER A 39 13.27 7.86 -10.15
C SER A 39 11.83 8.37 -10.05
N THR A 40 11.60 9.42 -9.25
CA THR A 40 10.25 9.95 -8.97
C THR A 40 10.02 11.22 -9.77
N THR A 41 8.91 11.28 -10.50
CA THR A 41 8.47 12.47 -11.24
C THR A 41 7.23 13.07 -10.58
N ILE A 42 7.28 14.35 -10.23
CA ILE A 42 6.19 15.13 -9.62
C ILE A 42 5.72 16.17 -10.64
N ARG A 43 4.41 16.26 -10.87
CA ARG A 43 3.83 17.31 -11.74
C ARG A 43 3.32 18.46 -10.88
N TYR A 44 3.84 19.66 -11.12
CA TYR A 44 3.43 20.88 -10.43
C TYR A 44 2.15 21.45 -11.04
N LEU A 45 1.08 21.51 -10.24
CA LEU A 45 -0.20 22.11 -10.61
C LEU A 45 -0.58 23.09 -9.49
N PRO A 46 -0.37 24.40 -9.66
CA PRO A 46 -0.82 25.36 -8.66
C PRO A 46 -2.35 25.37 -8.62
N SER A 47 -2.89 25.11 -7.43
CA SER A 47 -4.30 25.33 -7.11
C SER A 47 -4.37 26.42 -6.04
N ASP A 48 -5.43 27.23 -6.07
CA ASP A 48 -5.70 28.26 -5.05
C ASP A 48 -6.23 27.63 -3.74
N GLU A 49 -6.50 26.32 -3.77
CA GLU A 49 -6.93 25.52 -2.64
C GLU A 49 -5.73 25.21 -1.74
N GLN A 50 -5.70 25.83 -0.55
CA GLN A 50 -4.72 25.49 0.48
C GLN A 50 -5.07 24.12 1.07
N VAL A 51 -4.31 23.10 0.67
CA VAL A 51 -4.38 21.80 1.34
C VAL A 51 -3.66 21.93 2.68
N GLU A 52 -4.41 21.97 3.78
CA GLU A 52 -3.85 21.85 5.11
C GLU A 52 -3.39 20.40 5.32
N ILE A 53 -2.12 20.15 5.01
CA ILE A 53 -1.50 18.85 5.29
C ILE A 53 -1.25 18.81 6.79
N ALA A 54 -2.09 18.08 7.52
CA ALA A 54 -1.87 17.82 8.94
C ALA A 54 -0.48 17.18 9.11
N LEU A 55 0.41 17.91 9.77
CA LEU A 55 1.75 17.41 10.08
C LEU A 55 1.61 16.17 10.97
N HIS A 56 2.35 15.12 10.64
CA HIS A 56 2.43 13.95 11.50
C HIS A 56 2.94 14.38 12.89
N ARG A 57 2.36 13.83 13.96
CA ARG A 57 2.64 14.27 15.34
C ARG A 57 4.10 14.05 15.73
N ASP A 58 4.74 13.05 15.12
CA ASP A 58 6.16 12.81 15.25
C ASP A 58 6.94 13.65 14.24
N THR A 59 7.87 14.47 14.73
CA THR A 59 8.84 15.22 13.92
C THR A 59 10.00 14.35 13.42
N ARG A 60 9.86 13.02 13.50
CA ARG A 60 10.88 12.04 13.11
C ARG A 60 10.27 10.98 12.21
N PHE A 61 10.98 10.66 11.15
CA PHE A 61 10.71 9.50 10.32
C PHE A 61 11.54 8.31 10.82
N GLY A 62 11.13 7.08 10.50
CA GLY A 62 11.98 5.90 10.67
C GLY A 62 13.24 6.00 9.80
N GLU A 63 14.29 5.24 10.14
CA GLU A 63 15.52 5.21 9.34
C GLU A 63 15.26 4.56 7.97
N LEU A 64 15.79 5.19 6.91
CA LEU A 64 15.78 4.60 5.58
C LEU A 64 16.93 3.61 5.45
N LEU A 65 16.60 2.33 5.24
CA LEU A 65 17.57 1.30 4.91
C LEU A 65 17.77 1.27 3.38
N PHE A 66 18.98 1.61 2.93
CA PHE A 66 19.32 1.63 1.50
C PHE A 66 19.55 0.21 0.97
N ALA A 67 19.18 -0.03 -0.30
CA ALA A 67 19.34 -1.30 -1.01
C ALA A 67 18.60 -2.50 -0.38
N THR A 68 17.59 -2.25 0.45
CA THR A 68 16.69 -3.27 0.99
C THR A 68 15.28 -3.04 0.47
N LEU A 69 14.59 -4.11 0.07
CA LEU A 69 13.16 -4.11 -0.21
C LEU A 69 12.42 -4.66 1.02
N GLU A 70 11.33 -4.02 1.41
CA GLU A 70 10.50 -4.51 2.52
C GLU A 70 9.93 -5.90 2.16
N SER A 71 10.10 -6.86 3.07
CA SER A 71 9.51 -8.19 2.92
C SER A 71 8.03 -8.15 3.25
N SER A 72 7.26 -9.04 2.63
CA SER A 72 5.87 -9.28 3.02
C SER A 72 5.77 -9.56 4.52
N ASN A 73 4.76 -8.99 5.15
CA ASN A 73 4.44 -9.18 6.57
C ASN A 73 3.64 -10.48 6.83
N VAL A 74 3.43 -11.31 5.80
CA VAL A 74 2.66 -12.56 5.91
C VAL A 74 3.56 -13.72 6.32
N ASN A 75 3.22 -14.39 7.43
CA ASN A 75 3.89 -15.60 7.88
C ASN A 75 3.18 -16.85 7.33
N PRO A 76 3.80 -17.65 6.45
CA PRO A 76 3.15 -18.80 5.82
C PRO A 76 2.76 -19.90 6.83
N MET A 77 3.45 -20.01 7.96
CA MET A 77 3.13 -21.01 8.99
C MET A 77 1.83 -20.66 9.72
N VAL A 78 1.60 -19.38 9.97
CA VAL A 78 0.34 -18.90 10.57
C VAL A 78 -0.80 -19.12 9.58
N GLU A 79 -0.59 -18.72 8.32
CA GLU A 79 -1.62 -18.83 7.29
C GLU A 79 -2.02 -20.29 7.01
N THR A 80 -1.04 -21.20 6.91
CA THR A 80 -1.31 -22.63 6.73
C THR A 80 -2.03 -23.24 7.93
N THR A 81 -1.72 -22.79 9.15
CA THR A 81 -2.41 -23.24 10.36
C THR A 81 -3.87 -22.77 10.35
N THR A 82 -4.13 -21.52 9.99
CA THR A 82 -5.48 -20.96 9.85
C THR A 82 -6.29 -21.74 8.82
N LEU A 83 -5.70 -22.03 7.66
CA LEU A 83 -6.33 -22.84 6.61
C LEU A 83 -6.61 -24.28 7.08
N LEU A 84 -5.68 -24.88 7.83
CA LEU A 84 -5.86 -26.24 8.35
C LEU A 84 -6.97 -26.30 9.40
N MET A 85 -7.06 -25.30 10.28
CA MET A 85 -8.13 -25.18 11.26
C MET A 85 -9.49 -25.03 10.57
N ALA A 86 -9.59 -24.14 9.57
CA ALA A 86 -10.79 -24.01 8.76
C ALA A 86 -11.17 -25.35 8.10
N ARG A 87 -10.21 -26.03 7.46
CA ARG A 87 -10.44 -27.33 6.82
C ARG A 87 -10.93 -28.39 7.80
N ARG A 88 -10.36 -28.44 9.02
CA ARG A 88 -10.79 -29.38 10.06
C ARG A 88 -12.23 -29.12 10.47
N ALA A 89 -12.59 -27.86 10.74
CA ALA A 89 -13.96 -27.47 11.05
C ALA A 89 -14.95 -27.91 9.95
N TYR A 90 -14.65 -27.60 8.69
CA TYR A 90 -15.48 -28.02 7.56
C TYR A 90 -15.58 -29.55 7.42
N SER A 91 -14.48 -30.28 7.61
CA SER A 91 -14.47 -31.74 7.48
C SER A 91 -15.33 -32.43 8.53
N VAL A 92 -15.42 -31.86 9.74
CA VAL A 92 -16.28 -32.37 10.81
C VAL A 92 -17.75 -32.14 10.44
N SER A 93 -18.12 -30.93 10.04
CA SER A 93 -19.49 -30.62 9.63
C SER A 93 -19.96 -31.50 8.45
N ALA A 94 -19.12 -31.66 7.42
CA ALA A 94 -19.46 -32.50 6.27
C ALA A 94 -19.67 -33.97 6.67
N ARG A 95 -18.84 -34.51 7.58
CA ARG A 95 -19.00 -35.88 8.08
C ARG A 95 -20.27 -36.04 8.91
N THR A 96 -20.66 -35.04 9.71
CA THR A 96 -21.91 -35.11 10.47
C THR A 96 -23.14 -35.15 9.56
N LEU A 97 -23.16 -34.40 8.46
CA LEU A 97 -24.25 -34.44 7.48
C LEU A 97 -24.38 -35.82 6.82
N GLN A 98 -23.25 -36.44 6.44
CA GLN A 98 -23.27 -37.79 5.87
C GLN A 98 -23.86 -38.83 6.83
N VAL A 99 -23.51 -38.77 8.11
CA VAL A 99 -24.05 -39.71 9.12
C VAL A 99 -25.54 -39.48 9.32
N LEU A 100 -26.01 -38.22 9.29
CA LEU A 100 -27.44 -37.91 9.36
C LEU A 100 -28.21 -38.51 8.17
N ASP A 101 -27.68 -38.37 6.95
CA ASP A 101 -28.29 -38.96 5.76
C ASP A 101 -28.34 -40.49 5.83
N GLU A 102 -27.28 -41.13 6.33
CA GLU A 102 -27.22 -42.58 6.50
C GLU A 102 -28.24 -43.07 7.54
N MET A 103 -28.37 -42.36 8.66
CA MET A 103 -29.38 -42.66 9.69
C MET A 103 -30.81 -42.45 9.20
N LEU A 104 -31.06 -41.38 8.43
CA LEU A 104 -32.37 -41.13 7.80
C LEU A 104 -32.74 -42.26 6.84
N SER A 105 -31.79 -42.68 5.99
CA SER A 105 -31.96 -43.82 5.10
C SER A 105 -32.28 -45.11 5.88
N GLY A 106 -31.51 -45.40 6.93
CA GLY A 106 -31.77 -46.55 7.82
C GLY A 106 -33.15 -46.51 8.47
N ALA A 107 -33.58 -45.35 8.96
CA ALA A 107 -34.91 -45.17 9.56
C ALA A 107 -36.04 -45.34 8.54
N THR A 108 -35.88 -44.86 7.31
CA THR A 108 -36.88 -45.05 6.24
C THR A 108 -37.00 -46.51 5.81
N ASN A 109 -35.90 -47.28 5.85
CA ASN A 109 -35.91 -48.71 5.54
C ASN A 109 -36.56 -49.58 6.62
N LEU A 110 -36.52 -49.15 7.89
CA LEU A 110 -37.25 -49.79 9.00
C LEU A 110 -38.75 -49.45 9.00
N ARG A 111 -39.17 -48.42 8.26
CA ARG A 111 -40.58 -47.98 8.14
C ARG A 111 -41.32 -48.66 6.97
N ARG A 112 -40.71 -49.64 6.31
CA ARG A 112 -41.32 -50.52 5.30
C ARG A 112 -41.49 -51.92 5.88
#